data_AF-A0A0K0GLG9-F1
#
_entry.id   AF-A0A0K0GLG9-F1
#
_cell.length_a   1.000
_cell.length_b   1.000
_cell.length_c   1.000
_cell.angle_alpha   90.00
_cell.angle_beta   90.00
_cell.angle_gamma   90.00
#
_symmetry.space_group_name_H-M   'P 1'
#
loop_
_entity.id
_entity.type
_entity.pdbx_description
1 polymer ?
#
loop_
_entity_poly.entity_id
_entity_poly.type
_entity_poly.pdbx_seq_one_letter_code
_entity_poly.pdbx_strand_id
1 'polypeptide(L)'
;MSSKAIVPAEFERLIVDTTVQEKAIAHPVDWRLMENARHKLVAAAKRAGIALKQTFAKETKTLRRKAGGYAHARQFKRLRKVLKRQRTLLGIVLREVQRKIGQASQATAPAPALENLHTLMQRAERIHAQQPNGKNKLYALHAPEVECIGKGKARKPYEFGVKVSVAITHKQGLMVGARSFTGTLYDDHTLHEQLEQARILSEDTAGAPKQVVVDLGFRGVDAANPGVEIIHRGTFKRLTDEQRRWLKRRQAVEPAIGHLKHDNGIDRCWLQGANGDALHAVLCAAGDNIRWLLRAMVRLGLKGLFAPMVARLIMLATVLAMSLRARNTRPHRLAWCVW
;
A
#
# COMPACT_ATOMS: atom_id res chain seq x y z
N MET A 1 -20.80 -24.84 -9.19
CA MET A 1 -19.71 -24.78 -10.19
C MET A 1 -18.46 -24.24 -9.51
N SER A 2 -17.45 -25.06 -9.24
CA SER A 2 -16.16 -24.56 -8.75
C SER A 2 -15.46 -23.82 -9.89
N SER A 3 -15.18 -22.53 -9.71
CA SER A 3 -14.50 -21.72 -10.72
C SER A 3 -13.07 -22.26 -10.88
N LYS A 4 -12.73 -22.79 -12.07
CA LYS A 4 -11.35 -23.23 -12.41
C LYS A 4 -10.41 -22.03 -12.65
N ALA A 5 -10.69 -20.87 -12.04
CA ALA A 5 -9.89 -19.67 -12.24
C ALA A 5 -8.48 -19.89 -11.68
N ILE A 6 -8.36 -20.42 -10.46
CA ILE A 6 -7.10 -20.69 -9.78
C ILE A 6 -7.01 -22.14 -9.29
N VAL A 7 -5.78 -22.67 -9.23
CA VAL A 7 -5.50 -24.01 -8.71
C VAL A 7 -4.97 -23.89 -7.27
N PRO A 8 -5.42 -24.72 -6.30
CA PRO A 8 -4.97 -24.65 -4.92
C PRO A 8 -3.44 -24.66 -4.72
N ALA A 9 -2.70 -25.37 -5.58
CA ALA A 9 -1.24 -25.39 -5.53
C ALA A 9 -0.58 -24.02 -5.78
N GLU A 10 -1.30 -23.04 -6.38
CA GLU A 10 -0.75 -21.70 -6.60
C GLU A 10 -0.63 -20.87 -5.31
N PHE A 11 -1.36 -21.23 -4.25
CA PHE A 11 -1.27 -20.56 -2.95
C PHE A 11 0.00 -20.96 -2.16
N GLU A 12 0.64 -22.08 -2.54
CA GLU A 12 1.89 -22.51 -1.91
C GLU A 12 3.08 -21.64 -2.28
N ARG A 13 2.99 -20.88 -3.39
CA ARG A 13 4.07 -20.03 -3.90
C ARG A 13 3.63 -18.60 -4.12
N LEU A 14 4.20 -17.70 -3.34
CA LEU A 14 3.85 -16.29 -3.35
C LEU A 14 5.01 -15.42 -3.85
N ILE A 15 4.67 -14.24 -4.36
CA ILE A 15 5.58 -13.11 -4.54
C ILE A 15 5.16 -12.05 -3.54
N VAL A 16 6.12 -11.56 -2.75
CA VAL A 16 5.86 -10.50 -1.76
C VAL A 16 6.74 -9.30 -2.08
N ASP A 17 6.13 -8.12 -2.05
CA ASP A 17 6.82 -6.85 -2.20
C ASP A 17 6.15 -5.78 -1.32
N THR A 18 6.88 -4.71 -1.02
CA THR A 18 6.37 -3.59 -0.24
C THR A 18 6.13 -2.38 -1.12
N THR A 19 5.07 -1.67 -0.83
CA THR A 19 4.73 -0.39 -1.43
C THR A 19 4.40 0.62 -0.34
N VAL A 20 4.21 1.87 -0.75
CA VAL A 20 3.77 2.93 0.14
C VAL A 20 2.37 3.35 -0.26
N GLN A 21 1.47 3.29 0.71
CA GLN A 21 0.16 3.90 0.66
C GLN A 21 0.28 5.31 1.22
N GLU A 22 0.29 6.34 0.35
CA GLU A 22 0.38 7.71 0.83
C GLU A 22 -0.88 8.05 1.62
N LYS A 23 -0.73 8.76 2.73
CA LYS A 23 -1.89 9.25 3.47
C LYS A 23 -2.40 10.50 2.78
N ALA A 24 -3.71 10.76 2.86
CA ALA A 24 -4.34 12.02 2.44
C ALA A 24 -3.94 13.18 3.36
N ILE A 25 -2.65 13.47 3.42
CA ILE A 25 -2.06 14.60 4.11
C ILE A 25 -1.54 15.59 3.09
N ALA A 26 -1.46 16.85 3.50
CA ALA A 26 -0.70 17.79 2.71
C ALA A 26 0.79 17.60 2.95
N HIS A 27 1.60 17.98 1.95
CA HIS A 27 3.05 17.89 2.04
C HIS A 27 3.56 18.49 3.36
N PRO A 28 4.31 17.71 4.16
CA PRO A 28 4.71 18.12 5.50
C PRO A 28 5.80 19.17 5.39
N VAL A 29 5.51 20.38 5.88
CA VAL A 29 6.49 21.47 5.97
C VAL A 29 6.43 22.05 7.37
N ASP A 30 7.59 22.23 8.01
CA ASP A 30 7.69 22.62 9.42
C ASP A 30 6.84 23.83 9.79
N TRP A 31 6.87 24.90 8.97
CA TRP A 31 6.11 26.12 9.25
C TRP A 31 4.60 25.91 9.22
N ARG A 32 4.13 24.98 8.39
CA ARG A 32 2.71 24.63 8.25
C ARG A 32 2.29 23.71 9.39
N LEU A 33 3.16 22.76 9.76
CA LEU A 33 2.93 21.82 10.84
C LEU A 33 2.82 22.54 12.20
N MET A 34 3.74 23.46 12.49
CA MET A 34 3.70 24.27 13.72
C MET A 34 2.47 25.17 13.80
N GLU A 35 2.05 25.78 12.68
CA GLU A 35 0.84 26.60 12.66
C GLU A 35 -0.43 25.76 12.83
N ASN A 36 -0.50 24.60 12.17
CA ASN A 36 -1.59 23.66 12.37
C ASN A 36 -1.68 23.18 13.83
N ALA A 37 -0.54 22.88 14.45
CA ALA A 37 -0.46 22.51 15.86
C ALA A 37 -1.01 23.61 16.76
N ARG A 38 -0.52 24.86 16.61
CA ARG A 38 -1.01 26.01 17.37
C ARG A 38 -2.52 26.21 17.18
N HIS A 39 -2.99 26.23 15.93
CA HIS A 39 -4.40 26.45 15.61
C HIS A 39 -5.31 25.39 16.25
N LYS A 40 -4.96 24.11 16.12
CA LYS A 40 -5.74 23.00 16.68
C LYS A 40 -5.68 22.96 18.20
N LEU A 41 -4.52 23.25 18.80
CA LEU A 41 -4.35 23.34 20.25
C LEU A 41 -5.20 24.45 20.86
N VAL A 42 -5.19 25.65 20.26
CA VAL A 42 -6.05 26.78 20.71
C VAL A 42 -7.54 26.43 20.57
N ALA A 43 -7.94 25.80 19.47
CA ALA A 43 -9.32 25.38 19.27
C ALA A 43 -9.76 24.30 20.28
N ALA A 44 -8.89 23.35 20.60
CA ALA A 44 -9.14 22.33 21.61
C ALA A 44 -9.21 22.93 23.02
N ALA A 45 -8.30 23.84 23.37
CA ALA A 45 -8.31 24.54 24.64
C ALA A 45 -9.63 25.32 24.84
N LYS A 46 -10.09 26.02 23.80
CA LYS A 46 -11.39 26.72 23.84
C LYS A 46 -12.56 25.76 24.08
N ARG A 47 -12.58 24.58 23.44
CA ARG A 47 -13.63 23.56 23.65
C ARG A 47 -13.58 22.96 25.05
N ALA A 48 -12.40 22.89 25.66
CA ALA A 48 -12.21 22.46 27.04
C ALA A 48 -12.47 23.59 28.07
N GLY A 49 -13.02 24.73 27.66
CA GLY A 49 -13.30 25.86 28.56
C GLY A 49 -12.06 26.66 28.97
N ILE A 50 -10.89 26.39 28.40
CA ILE A 50 -9.64 27.08 28.73
C ILE A 50 -9.51 28.35 27.90
N ALA A 51 -9.74 29.50 28.54
CA ALA A 51 -9.46 30.80 27.94
C ALA A 51 -7.94 31.05 27.91
N LEU A 52 -7.36 31.38 26.74
CA LEU A 52 -5.94 31.69 26.58
C LEU A 52 -5.72 33.21 26.53
N LYS A 53 -4.67 33.72 27.19
CA LYS A 53 -4.30 35.15 27.19
C LYS A 53 -3.95 35.62 25.79
N GLN A 54 -3.18 34.80 25.06
CA GLN A 54 -2.77 35.09 23.69
C GLN A 54 -2.83 33.83 22.84
N THR A 55 -3.46 33.95 21.67
CA THR A 55 -3.51 32.86 20.68
C THR A 55 -2.47 33.01 19.57
N PHE A 56 -1.89 34.20 19.41
CA PHE A 56 -0.97 34.57 18.33
C PHE A 56 -1.50 34.36 16.90
N ALA A 57 -2.82 34.30 16.71
CA ALA A 57 -3.42 34.02 15.40
C ALA A 57 -3.03 35.04 14.31
N LYS A 58 -3.00 36.34 14.64
CA LYS A 58 -2.61 37.40 13.70
C LYS A 58 -1.12 37.30 13.32
N GLU A 59 -0.26 37.11 14.32
CA GLU A 59 1.19 37.03 14.10
C GLU A 59 1.57 35.81 13.26
N THR A 60 0.98 34.65 13.58
CA THR A 60 1.25 33.41 12.84
C THR A 60 0.74 33.43 11.40
N LYS A 61 -0.39 34.11 11.12
CA LYS A 61 -0.84 34.37 9.73
C LYS A 61 0.24 35.08 8.92
N THR A 62 0.86 36.12 9.48
CA THR A 62 1.95 36.85 8.84
C THR A 62 3.21 36.01 8.69
N LEU A 63 3.58 35.24 9.71
CA LEU A 63 4.72 34.32 9.66
C LEU A 63 4.54 33.25 8.59
N ARG A 64 3.34 32.68 8.46
CA ARG A 64 3.00 31.70 7.42
C ARG A 64 3.20 32.27 6.02
N ARG A 65 2.72 33.50 5.76
CA ARG A 65 2.90 34.18 4.47
C ARG A 65 4.39 34.38 4.15
N LYS A 66 5.16 34.87 5.14
CA LYS A 66 6.61 35.06 5.01
C LYS A 66 7.34 33.74 4.76
N ALA A 67 6.99 32.67 5.47
CA ALA A 67 7.60 31.35 5.31
C ALA A 67 7.43 30.80 3.89
N GLY A 68 6.22 30.87 3.34
CA GLY A 68 5.95 30.45 1.96
C GLY A 68 6.76 31.26 0.94
N GLY A 69 6.77 32.59 1.06
CA GLY A 69 7.53 33.46 0.16
C GLY A 69 9.04 33.23 0.24
N TYR A 70 9.59 33.08 1.45
CA TYR A 70 11.03 32.80 1.63
C TYR A 70 11.42 31.41 1.14
N ALA A 71 10.55 30.41 1.30
CA ALA A 71 10.79 29.06 0.76
C ALA A 71 10.83 29.10 -0.78
N HIS A 72 9.85 29.76 -1.41
CA HIS A 72 9.79 29.92 -2.86
C HIS A 72 11.02 30.66 -3.42
N ALA A 73 11.41 31.76 -2.78
CA ALA A 73 12.59 32.53 -3.16
C ALA A 73 13.93 31.93 -2.69
N ARG A 74 13.95 30.71 -2.12
CA ARG A 74 15.14 30.02 -1.59
C ARG A 74 15.93 30.83 -0.54
N GLN A 75 15.27 31.75 0.17
CA GLN A 75 15.85 32.61 1.21
C GLN A 75 15.93 31.89 2.58
N PHE A 76 16.69 30.80 2.64
CA PHE A 76 16.70 29.90 3.81
C PHE A 76 17.16 30.55 5.12
N LYS A 77 18.05 31.55 5.07
CA LYS A 77 18.44 32.33 6.26
C LYS A 77 17.23 33.05 6.89
N ARG A 78 16.37 33.66 6.07
CA ARG A 78 15.15 34.35 6.53
C ARG A 78 14.08 33.36 6.96
N LEU A 79 13.92 32.26 6.22
CA LEU A 79 13.01 31.16 6.59
C LEU A 79 13.34 30.60 7.99
N ARG A 80 14.62 30.34 8.29
CA ARG A 80 15.04 29.86 9.61
C ARG A 80 14.63 30.80 10.76
N LYS A 81 14.70 32.12 10.55
CA LYS A 81 14.24 33.11 11.55
C LYS A 81 12.73 33.02 11.77
N VAL A 82 11.95 32.85 10.71
CA VAL A 82 10.49 32.66 10.79
C VAL A 82 10.14 31.37 11.54
N LEU A 83 10.80 30.26 11.20
CA LEU A 83 10.62 28.97 11.88
C LEU A 83 10.97 29.05 13.37
N LYS A 84 12.07 29.74 13.73
CA LYS A 84 12.44 29.97 15.13
C LYS A 84 11.34 30.71 15.88
N ARG A 85 10.78 31.78 15.29
CA ARG A 85 9.68 32.54 15.91
C ARG A 85 8.41 31.69 16.04
N GLN A 86 8.01 30.95 15.01
CA GLN A 86 6.85 30.05 15.09
C GLN A 86 7.01 28.99 16.19
N ARG A 87 8.20 28.40 16.33
CA ARG A 87 8.50 27.46 17.41
C ARG A 87 8.35 28.11 18.78
N THR A 88 8.87 29.32 18.97
CA THR A 88 8.67 30.09 20.22
C THR A 88 7.19 30.32 20.52
N LEU A 89 6.39 30.74 19.52
CA LEU A 89 4.95 30.98 19.70
C LEU A 89 4.20 29.70 20.09
N LEU A 90 4.50 28.58 19.44
CA LEU A 90 3.93 27.27 19.80
C LEU A 90 4.30 26.89 21.24
N GLY A 91 5.55 27.08 21.64
CA GLY A 91 6.02 26.82 23.01
C GLY A 91 5.40 27.74 24.08
N ILE A 92 5.02 28.98 23.74
CA ILE A 92 4.26 29.84 24.66
C ILE A 92 2.85 29.29 24.87
N VAL A 93 2.14 28.95 23.78
CA VAL A 93 0.78 28.41 23.86
C VAL A 93 0.76 27.07 24.61
N LEU A 94 1.72 26.18 24.34
CA LEU A 94 1.85 24.89 25.04
C LEU A 94 1.98 25.07 26.55
N ARG A 95 2.91 25.92 27.00
CA ARG A 95 3.11 26.18 28.43
C ARG A 95 1.89 26.81 29.10
N GLU A 96 1.20 27.70 28.40
CA GLU A 96 -0.03 28.30 28.94
C GLU A 96 -1.15 27.26 29.09
N VAL A 97 -1.36 26.42 28.07
CA VAL A 97 -2.33 25.33 28.11
C VAL A 97 -2.00 24.36 29.23
N GLN A 98 -0.75 23.89 29.32
CA GLN A 98 -0.31 22.95 30.35
C GLN A 98 -0.54 23.49 31.77
N ARG A 99 -0.19 24.77 32.01
CA ARG A 99 -0.45 25.42 33.30
C ARG A 99 -1.94 25.49 33.62
N LYS A 100 -2.78 25.83 32.64
CA LYS A 100 -4.22 25.99 32.86
C LYS A 100 -4.95 24.65 32.99
N ILE A 101 -4.49 23.60 32.32
CA ILE A 101 -5.00 22.24 32.55
C ILE A 101 -4.79 21.84 34.00
N GLY A 102 -3.57 22.02 34.54
CA GLY A 102 -3.29 21.69 35.95
C GLY A 102 -4.13 22.48 36.97
N GLN A 103 -4.60 23.67 36.59
CA GLN A 103 -5.51 24.50 37.41
C GLN A 103 -6.99 24.16 37.17
N ALA A 104 -7.34 23.68 35.97
CA ALA A 104 -8.70 23.38 35.55
C ALA A 104 -9.13 21.93 35.82
N SER A 105 -8.24 21.04 36.26
CA SER A 105 -8.56 19.66 36.66
C SER A 105 -9.61 19.54 37.77
N GLN A 106 -10.09 20.66 38.34
CA GLN A 106 -11.21 20.74 39.29
C GLN A 106 -12.53 21.27 38.68
N ALA A 107 -12.59 21.67 37.39
CA ALA A 107 -13.74 22.36 36.81
C ALA A 107 -14.28 21.70 35.52
N THR A 108 -15.51 21.19 35.60
CA THR A 108 -16.63 21.09 34.63
C THR A 108 -16.37 20.95 33.11
N ALA A 109 -15.18 20.57 32.65
CA ALA A 109 -14.92 20.34 31.24
C ALA A 109 -15.42 18.94 30.83
N PRO A 110 -16.10 18.79 29.67
CA PRO A 110 -16.51 17.47 29.20
C PRO A 110 -15.29 16.57 29.03
N ALA A 111 -15.30 15.37 29.62
CA ALA A 111 -14.24 14.36 29.51
C ALA A 111 -13.65 14.20 28.09
N PRO A 112 -14.46 14.07 27.00
CA PRO A 112 -13.90 13.91 25.65
C PRO A 112 -13.15 15.15 25.13
N ALA A 113 -13.50 16.35 25.61
CA ALA A 113 -12.82 17.58 25.21
C ALA A 113 -11.41 17.65 25.84
N LEU A 114 -11.27 17.18 27.08
CA LEU A 114 -9.98 17.09 27.77
C LEU A 114 -9.09 16.02 27.15
N GLU A 115 -9.60 14.83 26.83
CA GLU A 115 -8.83 13.77 26.18
C GLU A 115 -8.27 14.20 24.82
N ASN A 116 -9.10 14.85 24.00
CA ASN A 116 -8.66 15.40 22.72
C ASN A 116 -7.60 16.51 22.91
N LEU A 117 -7.77 17.37 23.92
CA LEU A 117 -6.80 18.39 24.27
C LEU A 117 -5.45 17.77 24.67
N HIS A 118 -5.45 16.76 25.54
CA HIS A 118 -4.24 16.03 25.94
C HIS A 118 -3.56 15.38 24.74
N THR A 119 -4.32 14.71 23.86
CA THR A 119 -3.80 14.09 22.64
C THR A 119 -3.15 15.12 21.72
N LEU A 120 -3.79 16.27 21.51
CA LEU A 120 -3.24 17.35 20.69
C LEU A 120 -2.03 18.03 21.33
N MET A 121 -2.03 18.17 22.66
CA MET A 121 -0.90 18.70 23.42
C MET A 121 0.33 17.82 23.25
N GLN A 122 0.21 16.50 23.48
CA GLN A 122 1.31 15.54 23.26
C GLN A 122 1.87 15.60 21.84
N ARG A 123 0.99 15.67 20.82
CA ARG A 123 1.41 15.81 19.42
C ARG A 123 2.11 17.16 19.15
N ALA A 124 1.62 18.24 19.74
CA ALA A 124 2.20 19.57 19.60
C ALA A 124 3.56 19.70 20.31
N GLU A 125 3.73 19.06 21.47
CA GLU A 125 5.00 18.93 22.19
C GLU A 125 6.04 18.18 21.34
N ARG A 126 5.65 17.05 20.73
CA ARG A 126 6.49 16.31 19.77
C ARG A 126 6.92 17.20 18.60
N ILE A 127 6.00 17.94 17.99
CA ILE A 127 6.32 18.89 16.91
C ILE A 127 7.29 19.99 17.38
N HIS A 128 7.09 20.51 18.59
CA HIS A 128 7.93 21.56 19.15
C HIS A 128 9.37 21.07 19.39
N ALA A 129 9.52 19.85 19.93
CA ALA A 129 10.79 19.22 20.25
C ALA A 129 11.54 18.65 19.03
N GLN A 130 10.85 18.39 17.91
CA GLN A 130 11.44 17.83 16.71
C GLN A 130 12.64 18.63 16.19
N GLN A 131 13.74 17.91 15.96
CA GLN A 131 14.99 18.41 15.40
C GLN A 131 15.19 17.95 13.94
N PRO A 132 16.00 18.66 13.13
CA PRO A 132 16.25 18.30 11.74
C PRO A 132 16.75 16.85 11.53
N ASN A 133 17.55 16.31 12.44
CA ASN A 133 18.07 14.94 12.35
C ASN A 133 17.46 14.01 13.42
N GLY A 134 16.35 14.42 14.04
CA GLY A 134 15.66 13.62 15.04
C GLY A 134 14.98 12.38 14.44
N LYS A 135 14.94 11.30 15.20
CA LYS A 135 14.11 10.13 14.92
C LYS A 135 12.65 10.39 15.33
N ASN A 136 11.73 9.55 14.88
CA ASN A 136 10.33 9.59 15.28
C ASN A 136 9.64 10.95 15.05
N LYS A 137 9.75 11.50 13.84
CA LYS A 137 9.10 12.77 13.47
C LYS A 137 7.63 12.60 13.15
N LEU A 138 6.83 13.59 13.55
CA LEU A 138 5.44 13.73 13.16
C LEU A 138 5.37 14.55 11.86
N TYR A 139 4.72 13.99 10.83
CA TYR A 139 4.53 14.65 9.52
C TYR A 139 3.15 15.28 9.36
N ALA A 140 2.12 14.71 10.02
CA ALA A 140 0.77 15.24 10.03
C ALA A 140 0.17 15.18 11.45
N LEU A 141 -0.44 16.28 11.89
CA LEU A 141 -1.02 16.35 13.23
C LEU A 141 -2.19 15.39 13.43
N HIS A 142 -2.98 15.13 12.39
CA HIS A 142 -4.17 14.28 12.46
C HIS A 142 -3.89 12.80 12.20
N ALA A 143 -2.73 12.48 11.59
CA ALA A 143 -2.34 11.12 11.21
C ALA A 143 -0.92 10.84 11.73
N PRO A 144 -0.76 10.53 13.03
CA PRO A 144 0.54 10.30 13.65
C PRO A 144 1.27 9.03 13.19
N GLU A 145 0.55 8.11 12.56
CA GLU A 145 1.05 6.89 11.93
C GLU A 145 1.82 7.13 10.63
N VAL A 146 1.72 8.34 10.05
CA VAL A 146 2.36 8.66 8.77
C VAL A 146 3.87 8.79 8.92
N GLU A 147 4.57 8.08 8.05
CA GLU A 147 6.03 8.09 7.97
C GLU A 147 6.53 8.74 6.69
N CYS A 148 7.81 9.09 6.71
CA CYS A 148 8.53 9.54 5.53
C CYS A 148 9.37 8.38 5.00
N ILE A 149 8.96 7.84 3.87
CA ILE A 149 9.61 6.68 3.26
C ILE A 149 10.43 7.19 2.08
N GLY A 150 11.75 7.01 2.17
CA GLY A 150 12.68 7.35 1.11
C GLY A 150 12.50 6.41 -0.08
N LYS A 151 12.36 6.97 -1.28
CA LYS A 151 12.39 6.21 -2.54
C LYS A 151 13.63 6.58 -3.33
N GLY A 152 14.23 5.60 -4.00
CA GLY A 152 15.32 5.80 -4.96
C GLY A 152 14.91 6.51 -6.25
N LYS A 153 13.80 7.26 -6.26
CA LYS A 153 13.26 7.94 -7.45
C LYS A 153 13.75 9.38 -7.49
N ALA A 154 14.37 9.78 -8.59
CA ALA A 154 14.97 11.11 -8.75
C ALA A 154 13.99 12.29 -8.57
N ARG A 155 12.74 12.17 -9.07
CA ARG A 155 11.75 13.27 -9.02
C ARG A 155 10.98 13.37 -7.70
N LYS A 156 10.71 12.23 -7.06
CA LYS A 156 9.95 12.15 -5.80
C LYS A 156 10.74 11.26 -4.82
N PRO A 157 11.75 11.83 -4.14
CA PRO A 157 12.64 11.06 -3.28
C PRO A 157 11.98 10.60 -1.97
N TYR A 158 10.83 11.18 -1.60
CA TYR A 158 10.09 10.82 -0.39
C TYR A 158 8.60 10.67 -0.68
N GLU A 159 8.00 9.64 -0.10
CA GLU A 159 6.56 9.46 -0.03
C GLU A 159 6.14 9.49 1.45
N PHE A 160 4.95 10.05 1.72
CA PHE A 160 4.46 10.23 3.08
C PHE A 160 3.21 9.39 3.31
N GLY A 161 3.36 8.31 4.07
CA GLY A 161 2.29 7.36 4.25
C GLY A 161 2.67 6.21 5.15
N VAL A 162 1.98 5.10 4.94
CA VAL A 162 2.17 3.85 5.67
C VAL A 162 2.71 2.82 4.69
N LYS A 163 3.64 1.98 5.15
CA LYS A 163 4.16 0.88 4.34
C LYS A 163 3.09 -0.20 4.22
N VAL A 164 2.89 -0.73 3.03
CA VAL A 164 1.96 -1.82 2.77
C VAL A 164 2.74 -2.95 2.13
N SER A 165 2.72 -4.13 2.75
CA SER A 165 3.20 -5.36 2.11
C SER A 165 2.06 -5.96 1.30
N VAL A 166 2.38 -6.42 0.10
CA VAL A 166 1.42 -7.03 -0.84
C VAL A 166 1.94 -8.40 -1.22
N ALA A 167 1.08 -9.41 -1.07
CA ALA A 167 1.36 -10.79 -1.46
C ALA A 167 0.47 -11.19 -2.63
N ILE A 168 1.09 -11.69 -3.70
CA ILE A 168 0.39 -12.22 -4.88
C ILE A 168 0.81 -13.66 -5.15
N THR A 169 -0.08 -14.45 -5.73
CA THR A 169 0.28 -15.79 -6.23
C THR A 169 1.28 -15.68 -7.37
N HIS A 170 2.29 -16.55 -7.38
CA HIS A 170 3.41 -16.45 -8.31
C HIS A 170 3.00 -16.57 -9.78
N LYS A 171 2.01 -17.42 -10.07
CA LYS A 171 1.61 -17.74 -11.44
C LYS A 171 0.50 -16.81 -11.93
N GLN A 172 -0.64 -16.75 -11.26
CA GLN A 172 -1.78 -15.97 -11.75
C GLN A 172 -1.85 -14.52 -11.27
N GLY A 173 -1.05 -14.15 -10.26
CA GLY A 173 -1.03 -12.79 -9.72
C GLY A 173 -2.28 -12.42 -8.91
N LEU A 174 -3.06 -13.40 -8.45
CA LEU A 174 -4.15 -13.17 -7.49
C LEU A 174 -3.55 -12.62 -6.19
N MET A 175 -4.13 -11.54 -5.66
CA MET A 175 -3.70 -11.00 -4.37
C MET A 175 -4.21 -11.88 -3.25
N VAL A 176 -3.30 -12.34 -2.40
CA VAL A 176 -3.61 -13.20 -1.25
C VAL A 176 -3.28 -12.52 0.07
N GLY A 177 -2.80 -11.27 0.02
CA GLY A 177 -2.68 -10.44 1.19
C GLY A 177 -2.26 -9.01 0.86
N ALA A 178 -2.71 -8.11 1.70
CA ALA A 178 -2.36 -6.70 1.70
C ALA A 178 -2.40 -6.20 3.14
N ARG A 179 -1.23 -5.95 3.73
CA ARG A 179 -1.10 -5.57 5.14
C ARG A 179 -0.37 -4.26 5.29
N SER A 180 -0.96 -3.31 6.01
CA SER A 180 -0.31 -2.05 6.36
C SER A 180 0.49 -2.16 7.64
N PHE A 181 1.65 -1.52 7.70
CA PHE A 181 2.58 -1.52 8.82
C PHE A 181 2.80 -0.11 9.33
N THR A 182 2.46 0.13 10.60
CA THR A 182 2.71 1.40 11.27
C THR A 182 3.96 1.34 12.14
N GLY A 183 4.76 2.39 12.14
CA GLY A 183 6.06 2.43 12.79
C GLY A 183 7.19 2.21 11.78
N THR A 184 8.33 2.88 11.99
CA THR A 184 9.52 2.77 11.14
C THR A 184 10.07 1.34 11.20
N LEU A 185 9.48 0.47 10.38
CA LEU A 185 9.85 -0.92 10.20
C LEU A 185 10.67 -1.01 8.92
N TYR A 186 11.82 -1.67 9.00
CA TYR A 186 12.55 -2.11 7.82
C TYR A 186 11.73 -3.19 7.08
N ASP A 187 11.96 -3.35 5.77
CA ASP A 187 11.14 -4.23 4.92
C ASP A 187 11.19 -5.70 5.38
N ASP A 188 12.31 -6.11 5.95
CA ASP A 188 12.58 -7.42 6.54
C ASP A 188 11.60 -7.82 7.64
N HIS A 189 11.15 -6.87 8.46
CA HIS A 189 10.19 -7.12 9.55
C HIS A 189 8.74 -7.29 9.06
N THR A 190 8.44 -7.04 7.78
CA THR A 190 7.07 -7.11 7.25
C THR A 190 6.66 -8.49 6.73
N LEU A 191 7.63 -9.36 6.42
CA LEU A 191 7.34 -10.61 5.72
C LEU A 191 6.53 -11.59 6.57
N HIS A 192 6.89 -11.76 7.85
CA HIS A 192 6.23 -12.72 8.73
C HIS A 192 4.73 -12.43 8.88
N GLU A 193 4.38 -11.20 9.23
CA GLU A 193 2.98 -10.80 9.38
C GLU A 193 2.22 -10.83 8.04
N GLN A 194 2.90 -10.61 6.92
CA GLN A 194 2.29 -10.72 5.60
C GLN A 194 1.96 -12.17 5.26
N LEU A 195 2.84 -13.12 5.60
CA LEU A 195 2.62 -14.55 5.40
C LEU A 195 1.56 -15.10 6.36
N GLU A 196 1.52 -14.60 7.59
CA GLU A 196 0.43 -14.87 8.53
C GLU A 196 -0.92 -14.46 7.94
N GLN A 197 -1.03 -13.23 7.42
CA GLN A 197 -2.26 -12.77 6.75
C GLN A 197 -2.60 -13.64 5.54
N ALA A 198 -1.61 -13.98 4.70
CA ALA A 198 -1.84 -14.81 3.52
C ALA A 198 -2.30 -16.22 3.88
N ARG A 199 -1.78 -16.78 4.99
CA ARG A 199 -2.23 -18.06 5.54
C ARG A 199 -3.70 -17.96 5.95
N ILE A 200 -4.05 -16.99 6.80
CA ILE A 200 -5.42 -16.80 7.29
C ILE A 200 -6.43 -16.68 6.13
N LEU A 201 -6.09 -15.91 5.09
CA LEU A 201 -6.97 -15.73 3.93
C LEU A 201 -7.06 -16.97 3.02
N SER A 202 -6.14 -17.93 3.14
CA SER A 202 -6.07 -19.12 2.28
C SER A 202 -6.40 -20.43 2.99
N GLU A 203 -6.67 -20.39 4.31
CA GLU A 203 -6.87 -21.56 5.18
C GLU A 203 -7.92 -22.55 4.64
N ASP A 204 -9.00 -22.07 4.04
CA ASP A 204 -10.08 -22.91 3.49
C ASP A 204 -9.79 -23.52 2.11
N THR A 205 -8.76 -23.02 1.40
CA THR A 205 -8.52 -23.36 -0.01
C THR A 205 -7.22 -24.14 -0.22
N ALA A 206 -6.19 -23.86 0.58
CA ALA A 206 -4.87 -24.46 0.45
C ALA A 206 -4.12 -24.48 1.79
N GLY A 207 -3.07 -25.31 1.88
CA GLY A 207 -2.14 -25.26 3.00
C GLY A 207 -1.31 -23.97 3.04
N ALA A 208 -0.53 -23.80 4.11
CA ALA A 208 0.30 -22.61 4.31
C ALA A 208 1.30 -22.38 3.14
N PRO A 209 1.67 -21.11 2.85
CA PRO A 209 2.68 -20.79 1.83
C PRO A 209 3.99 -21.53 2.14
N LYS A 210 4.53 -22.26 1.16
CA LYS A 210 5.80 -23.00 1.30
C LYS A 210 6.98 -22.23 0.73
N GLN A 211 6.74 -21.40 -0.29
CA GLN A 211 7.77 -20.73 -1.08
C GLN A 211 7.39 -19.28 -1.29
N VAL A 212 8.33 -18.37 -1.08
CA VAL A 212 8.10 -16.93 -1.23
C VAL A 212 9.25 -16.30 -2.00
N VAL A 213 8.93 -15.62 -3.09
CA VAL A 213 9.88 -14.90 -3.92
C VAL A 213 9.83 -13.42 -3.56
N VAL A 214 10.96 -12.86 -3.14
CA VAL A 214 11.04 -11.50 -2.57
C VAL A 214 12.22 -10.71 -3.14
N ASP A 215 12.19 -9.40 -2.87
CA ASP A 215 13.32 -8.52 -3.18
C ASP A 215 14.51 -8.71 -2.23
N LEU A 216 15.65 -8.16 -2.63
CA LEU A 216 16.90 -8.28 -1.86
C LEU A 216 16.79 -7.66 -0.45
N GLY A 217 15.89 -6.70 -0.24
CA GLY A 217 15.65 -6.05 1.04
C GLY A 217 15.16 -6.98 2.15
N PHE A 218 14.59 -8.14 1.79
CA PHE A 218 14.10 -9.16 2.74
C PHE A 218 15.17 -10.18 3.14
N ARG A 219 16.45 -9.89 2.90
CA ARG A 219 17.54 -10.81 3.25
C ARG A 219 17.66 -10.96 4.78
N GLY A 220 17.82 -12.21 5.25
CA GLY A 220 18.12 -12.50 6.65
C GLY A 220 16.90 -12.73 7.54
N VAL A 221 15.71 -12.85 6.95
CA VAL A 221 14.44 -13.07 7.66
C VAL A 221 14.07 -14.54 7.79
N ASP A 222 14.93 -15.45 7.34
CA ASP A 222 14.70 -16.91 7.35
C ASP A 222 14.39 -17.43 8.75
N ALA A 223 15.12 -16.94 9.76
CA ALA A 223 14.90 -17.34 11.16
C ALA A 223 13.53 -16.92 11.71
N ALA A 224 12.97 -15.81 11.21
CA ALA A 224 11.64 -15.33 11.58
C ALA A 224 10.50 -16.04 10.82
N ASN A 225 10.82 -16.82 9.78
CA ASN A 225 9.84 -17.47 8.92
C ASN A 225 10.16 -18.98 8.78
N PRO A 226 10.08 -19.74 9.88
CA PRO A 226 10.41 -21.16 9.84
C PRO A 226 9.44 -21.92 8.92
N GLY A 227 9.99 -22.84 8.12
CA GLY A 227 9.21 -23.70 7.22
C GLY A 227 8.82 -23.06 5.88
N VAL A 228 9.27 -21.83 5.60
CA VAL A 228 9.04 -21.15 4.32
C VAL A 228 10.37 -20.95 3.59
N GLU A 229 10.46 -21.42 2.35
CA GLU A 229 11.62 -21.20 1.49
C GLU A 229 11.60 -19.79 0.90
N ILE A 230 12.56 -18.96 1.30
CA ILE A 230 12.68 -17.56 0.85
C ILE A 230 13.67 -17.46 -0.31
N ILE A 231 13.17 -17.02 -1.46
CA ILE A 231 13.92 -16.92 -2.70
C ILE A 231 14.15 -15.46 -3.02
N HIS A 232 15.42 -15.03 -3.01
CA HIS A 232 15.81 -13.66 -3.34
C HIS A 232 17.16 -13.64 -4.09
N ARG A 233 17.54 -12.48 -4.64
CA ARG A 233 18.76 -12.36 -5.45
C ARG A 233 20.06 -12.69 -4.70
N GLY A 234 20.08 -12.59 -3.37
CA GLY A 234 21.27 -12.87 -2.56
C GLY A 234 21.68 -14.34 -2.54
N THR A 235 20.75 -15.26 -2.77
CA THR A 235 21.00 -16.72 -2.82
C THR A 235 21.20 -17.25 -4.23
N PHE A 236 21.29 -16.38 -5.25
CA PHE A 236 21.27 -16.74 -6.68
C PHE A 236 22.20 -17.90 -7.08
N LYS A 237 23.41 -17.96 -6.52
CA LYS A 237 24.39 -19.03 -6.81
C LYS A 237 23.94 -20.41 -6.34
N ARG A 238 23.10 -20.48 -5.31
CA ARG A 238 22.56 -21.71 -4.71
C ARG A 238 21.21 -22.13 -5.30
N LEU A 239 20.58 -21.25 -6.07
CA LEU A 239 19.26 -21.50 -6.65
C LEU A 239 19.35 -22.47 -7.85
N THR A 240 18.36 -23.35 -7.95
CA THR A 240 18.12 -24.18 -9.13
C THR A 240 17.68 -23.33 -10.32
N ASP A 241 17.77 -23.87 -11.55
CA ASP A 241 17.31 -23.15 -12.75
C ASP A 241 15.80 -22.86 -12.74
N GLU A 242 15.02 -23.67 -12.03
CA GLU A 242 13.60 -23.40 -11.81
C GLU A 242 13.39 -22.20 -10.87
N GLN A 243 14.08 -22.17 -9.73
CA GLN A 243 14.02 -21.06 -8.78
C GLN A 243 14.52 -19.75 -9.40
N ARG A 244 15.53 -19.80 -10.29
CA ARG A 244 15.98 -18.64 -11.07
C ARG A 244 14.87 -18.10 -12.00
N ARG A 245 14.11 -18.99 -12.65
CA ARG A 245 12.92 -18.58 -13.44
C ARG A 245 11.85 -17.97 -12.56
N TRP A 246 11.63 -18.51 -11.35
CA TRP A 246 10.68 -17.93 -10.41
C TRP A 246 11.10 -16.54 -9.95
N LEU A 247 12.38 -16.35 -9.63
CA LEU A 247 12.95 -15.05 -9.26
C LEU A 247 12.82 -14.03 -10.39
N LYS A 248 13.02 -14.43 -11.65
CA LYS A 248 12.78 -13.56 -12.81
C LYS A 248 11.32 -13.10 -12.90
N ARG A 249 10.36 -13.97 -12.57
CA ARG A 249 8.92 -13.66 -12.58
C ARG A 249 8.49 -12.75 -11.42
N ARG A 250 9.31 -12.57 -10.37
CA ARG A 250 9.04 -11.62 -9.26
C ARG A 250 8.59 -10.25 -9.76
N GLN A 251 9.15 -9.77 -10.87
CA GLN A 251 8.79 -8.50 -11.51
C GLN A 251 7.29 -8.35 -11.83
N ALA A 252 6.51 -9.44 -11.85
CA ALA A 252 5.06 -9.40 -12.00
C ALA A 252 4.33 -8.68 -10.84
N VAL A 253 4.98 -8.51 -9.68
CA VAL A 253 4.41 -7.71 -8.58
C VAL A 253 4.39 -6.21 -8.87
N GLU A 254 5.32 -5.72 -9.70
CA GLU A 254 5.39 -4.30 -10.07
C GLU A 254 4.14 -3.83 -10.84
N PRO A 255 3.66 -4.51 -11.90
CA PRO A 255 2.39 -4.14 -12.53
C PRO A 255 1.19 -4.38 -11.62
N ALA A 256 1.21 -5.37 -10.71
CA ALA A 256 0.14 -5.56 -9.73
C ALA A 256 0.04 -4.37 -8.76
N ILE A 257 1.18 -3.88 -8.25
CA ILE A 257 1.25 -2.65 -7.44
C ILE A 257 0.86 -1.43 -8.28
N GLY A 258 1.22 -1.40 -9.56
CA GLY A 258 0.79 -0.37 -10.51
C GLY A 258 -0.74 -0.29 -10.63
N HIS A 259 -1.41 -1.43 -10.82
CA HIS A 259 -2.87 -1.54 -10.84
C HIS A 259 -3.47 -1.14 -9.48
N LEU A 260 -2.90 -1.58 -8.36
CA LEU A 260 -3.34 -1.11 -7.05
C LEU A 260 -3.31 0.41 -6.92
N LYS A 261 -2.26 1.08 -7.43
CA LYS A 261 -2.11 2.53 -7.38
C LYS A 261 -3.07 3.27 -8.30
N HIS A 262 -3.16 2.87 -9.55
CA HIS A 262 -3.90 3.63 -10.56
C HIS A 262 -5.37 3.24 -10.66
N ASP A 263 -5.69 1.96 -10.51
CA ASP A 263 -7.03 1.43 -10.73
C ASP A 263 -7.85 1.27 -9.43
N ASN A 264 -7.18 0.99 -8.31
CA ASN A 264 -7.84 0.63 -7.05
C ASN A 264 -7.54 1.59 -5.89
N GLY A 265 -6.82 2.69 -6.13
CA GLY A 265 -6.72 3.82 -5.20
C GLY A 265 -5.68 3.71 -4.09
N ILE A 266 -4.79 2.71 -4.08
CA ILE A 266 -3.79 2.55 -3.00
C ILE A 266 -2.83 3.75 -2.90
N ASP A 267 -2.74 4.58 -3.95
CA ASP A 267 -1.84 5.73 -3.98
C ASP A 267 -2.21 6.81 -2.95
N ARG A 268 -3.46 6.87 -2.48
CA ARG A 268 -3.86 7.80 -1.43
C ARG A 268 -4.99 7.27 -0.53
N CYS A 269 -4.68 7.03 0.74
CA CYS A 269 -5.64 6.65 1.76
C CYS A 269 -6.31 7.86 2.43
N TRP A 270 -7.64 7.86 2.44
CA TRP A 270 -8.48 8.88 3.05
C TRP A 270 -9.07 8.47 4.41
N LEU A 271 -8.92 7.20 4.79
CA LEU A 271 -9.45 6.67 6.04
C LEU A 271 -8.58 7.10 7.23
N GLN A 272 -9.19 7.24 8.40
CA GLN A 272 -8.51 7.77 9.59
C GLN A 272 -7.80 6.68 10.38
N GLY A 273 -6.59 6.99 10.85
CA GLY A 273 -5.81 6.13 11.74
C GLY A 273 -5.27 4.86 11.08
N ALA A 274 -4.53 4.09 11.88
CA ALA A 274 -3.92 2.83 11.49
C ALA A 274 -4.94 1.80 10.98
N ASN A 275 -6.09 1.69 11.67
CA ASN A 275 -7.17 0.80 11.24
C ASN A 275 -7.73 1.20 9.87
N GLY A 276 -7.87 2.51 9.63
CA GLY A 276 -8.27 3.03 8.33
C GLY A 276 -7.26 2.68 7.24
N ASP A 277 -5.96 2.76 7.53
CA ASP A 277 -4.92 2.39 6.58
C ASP A 277 -4.93 0.89 6.25
N ALA A 278 -5.15 0.04 7.25
CA ALA A 278 -5.28 -1.40 7.08
C ALA A 278 -6.50 -1.78 6.24
N LEU A 279 -7.67 -1.23 6.58
CA LEU A 279 -8.91 -1.46 5.83
C LEU A 279 -8.78 -0.99 4.38
N HIS A 280 -8.19 0.18 4.17
CA HIS A 280 -7.97 0.71 2.83
C HIS A 280 -7.12 -0.22 1.98
N ALA A 281 -5.98 -0.70 2.50
CA ALA A 281 -5.09 -1.61 1.78
C ALA A 281 -5.81 -2.91 1.37
N VAL A 282 -6.58 -3.51 2.28
CA VAL A 282 -7.35 -4.74 2.00
C VAL A 282 -8.44 -4.48 0.96
N LEU A 283 -9.17 -3.37 1.04
CA LEU A 283 -10.22 -3.02 0.09
C LEU A 283 -9.67 -2.75 -1.32
N CYS A 284 -8.51 -2.09 -1.43
CA CYS A 284 -7.82 -1.90 -2.71
C CYS A 284 -7.45 -3.25 -3.34
N ALA A 285 -6.91 -4.19 -2.55
CA ALA A 285 -6.55 -5.53 -3.01
C ALA A 285 -7.78 -6.36 -3.40
N ALA A 286 -8.86 -6.28 -2.63
CA ALA A 286 -10.13 -6.91 -2.97
C ALA A 286 -10.70 -6.36 -4.28
N GLY A 287 -10.62 -5.04 -4.50
CA GLY A 287 -11.02 -4.39 -5.76
C GLY A 287 -10.24 -4.91 -6.96
N ASP A 288 -8.92 -5.09 -6.80
CA ASP A 288 -8.08 -5.68 -7.86
C ASP A 288 -8.49 -7.13 -8.16
N ASN A 289 -8.68 -7.94 -7.11
CA ASN A 289 -9.11 -9.33 -7.24
C ASN A 289 -10.49 -9.46 -7.91
N ILE A 290 -11.43 -8.55 -7.65
CA ILE A 290 -12.74 -8.53 -8.34
C ILE A 290 -12.54 -8.29 -9.83
N ARG A 291 -11.74 -7.29 -10.22
CA ARG A 291 -11.42 -7.03 -11.64
C ARG A 291 -10.71 -8.22 -12.27
N TRP A 292 -9.78 -8.83 -11.56
CA TRP A 292 -9.07 -10.04 -11.97
C TRP A 292 -10.06 -11.19 -12.22
N LEU A 293 -11.01 -11.40 -11.32
CA LEU A 293 -12.03 -12.44 -11.44
C LEU A 293 -12.97 -12.18 -12.62
N LEU A 294 -13.40 -10.93 -12.82
CA LEU A 294 -14.22 -10.54 -13.98
C LEU A 294 -13.51 -10.81 -15.30
N ARG A 295 -12.21 -10.48 -15.40
CA ARG A 295 -11.38 -10.82 -16.57
C ARG A 295 -11.29 -12.34 -16.76
N ALA A 296 -11.15 -13.09 -15.67
CA ALA A 296 -11.13 -14.55 -15.71
C ALA A 296 -12.47 -15.13 -16.19
N MET A 297 -13.61 -14.61 -15.71
CA MET A 297 -14.95 -15.01 -16.14
C MET A 297 -15.16 -14.77 -17.63
N VAL A 298 -14.79 -13.60 -18.15
CA VAL A 298 -14.87 -13.30 -19.59
C VAL A 298 -13.98 -14.25 -20.38
N ARG A 299 -12.71 -14.43 -19.97
CA ARG A 299 -11.77 -15.33 -20.65
C ARG A 299 -12.26 -16.78 -20.67
N LEU A 300 -12.77 -17.28 -19.55
CA LEU A 300 -13.25 -18.66 -19.42
C LEU A 300 -14.61 -18.85 -20.13
N GLY A 301 -15.49 -17.85 -20.06
CA GLY A 301 -16.77 -17.83 -20.76
C GLY A 301 -16.62 -17.80 -22.28
N LEU A 302 -15.75 -16.93 -22.80
CA LEU A 302 -15.40 -16.91 -24.23
C LEU A 302 -14.81 -18.24 -24.68
N LYS A 303 -13.89 -18.83 -23.89
CA LYS A 303 -13.37 -20.18 -24.19
C LYS A 303 -14.50 -21.22 -24.21
N GLY A 304 -15.41 -21.17 -23.24
CA GLY A 304 -16.57 -22.06 -23.19
C GLY A 304 -17.51 -21.92 -24.39
N LEU A 305 -17.66 -20.70 -24.92
CA LEU A 305 -18.49 -20.41 -26.10
C LEU A 305 -17.82 -20.82 -27.42
N PHE A 306 -16.55 -20.45 -27.61
CA PHE A 306 -15.84 -20.65 -28.88
C PHE A 306 -15.24 -22.04 -29.04
N ALA A 307 -14.82 -22.72 -27.97
CA ALA A 307 -14.29 -24.08 -28.05
C ALA A 307 -15.23 -25.09 -28.74
N PRO A 308 -16.54 -25.17 -28.42
CA PRO A 308 -17.45 -26.08 -29.11
C PRO A 308 -17.70 -25.66 -30.57
N MET A 309 -17.71 -24.36 -30.87
CA MET A 309 -17.84 -23.88 -32.26
C MET A 309 -16.63 -24.28 -33.12
N VAL A 310 -15.41 -24.09 -32.59
CA VAL A 310 -14.18 -24.51 -33.27
C VAL A 310 -14.12 -26.02 -33.40
N ALA A 311 -14.50 -26.78 -32.37
CA ALA A 311 -14.55 -28.24 -32.44
C ALA A 311 -15.53 -28.74 -33.51
N ARG A 312 -16.72 -28.11 -33.61
CA ARG A 312 -17.70 -28.41 -34.68
C ARG A 312 -17.17 -28.07 -36.07
N LEU A 313 -16.48 -26.93 -36.22
CA LEU A 313 -15.85 -26.53 -37.48
C LEU A 313 -14.75 -27.51 -37.90
N ILE A 314 -13.90 -27.94 -36.98
CA ILE A 314 -12.86 -28.95 -37.23
C ILE A 314 -13.51 -30.27 -37.64
N MET A 315 -14.55 -30.71 -36.93
CA MET A 315 -15.27 -31.95 -37.25
C MET A 315 -15.95 -31.88 -38.63
N LEU A 316 -16.57 -30.75 -38.98
CA LEU A 316 -17.14 -30.52 -40.30
C LEU A 316 -16.06 -30.53 -41.40
N ALA A 317 -14.92 -29.88 -41.16
CA ALA A 317 -13.80 -29.84 -42.09
C ALA A 317 -13.18 -31.24 -42.31
N THR A 318 -13.04 -32.05 -41.27
CA THR A 318 -12.53 -33.43 -41.39
C THR A 318 -13.52 -34.32 -42.16
N VAL A 319 -14.84 -34.20 -41.90
CA VAL A 319 -15.87 -34.91 -42.66
C VAL A 319 -15.86 -34.50 -44.14
N LEU A 320 -15.74 -33.21 -44.44
CA LEU A 320 -15.64 -32.70 -45.81
C LEU A 320 -14.38 -33.23 -46.52
N ALA A 321 -13.23 -33.21 -45.84
CA ALA A 321 -11.97 -33.74 -46.37
C ALA A 321 -12.06 -35.25 -46.64
N MET A 322 -12.69 -36.03 -45.75
CA MET A 322 -12.95 -37.45 -45.97
C MET A 322 -13.88 -37.69 -47.16
N SER A 323 -14.93 -36.89 -47.32
CA SER A 323 -15.87 -37.00 -48.43
C SER A 323 -15.25 -36.66 -49.79
N LEU A 324 -14.35 -35.66 -49.84
CA LEU A 324 -13.59 -35.29 -51.03
C LEU A 324 -12.58 -36.39 -51.40
N ARG A 325 -11.91 -36.97 -50.40
CA ARG A 325 -10.99 -38.10 -50.59
C ARG A 325 -11.73 -39.32 -51.14
N ALA A 326 -12.92 -39.63 -50.63
CA ALA A 326 -13.76 -40.73 -51.11
C ALA A 326 -14.28 -40.53 -52.55
N ARG A 327 -14.50 -39.28 -52.99
CA ARG A 327 -14.84 -38.99 -54.40
C ARG A 327 -13.66 -39.19 -55.34
N ASN A 328 -12.45 -38.86 -54.90
CA ASN A 328 -11.22 -39.04 -55.68
C ASN A 328 -10.75 -40.50 -55.78
N THR A 329 -11.30 -41.41 -54.96
CA THR A 329 -11.00 -42.85 -54.99
C THR A 329 -12.05 -43.69 -55.70
N ARG A 330 -12.92 -43.12 -56.55
CA ARG A 330 -13.79 -43.94 -57.41
C ARG A 330 -12.93 -44.66 -58.45
N PRO A 331 -12.93 -46.01 -58.51
CA PRO A 331 -12.19 -46.73 -59.54
C PRO A 331 -12.79 -46.44 -60.92
N HIS A 332 -11.93 -46.23 -61.92
CA HIS A 332 -12.31 -46.29 -63.33
C HIS A 332 -13.10 -47.58 -63.57
N ARG A 333 -14.30 -47.45 -64.15
CA ARG A 333 -15.14 -48.60 -64.54
C ARG A 333 -14.32 -49.53 -65.43
N LEU A 334 -14.26 -50.80 -65.03
CA LEU A 334 -13.83 -51.93 -65.84
C LEU A 334 -14.59 -51.89 -67.19
N ALA A 335 -13.84 -51.69 -68.27
CA ALA A 335 -14.32 -51.96 -69.62
C ALA A 335 -14.44 -53.48 -69.76
N TRP A 336 -15.67 -53.95 -69.99
CA TRP A 336 -15.93 -55.29 -70.47
C TRP A 336 -15.41 -55.39 -71.91
N CYS A 337 -14.52 -56.34 -72.19
CA CYS A 337 -14.32 -56.83 -73.55
C CYS A 337 -14.54 -58.34 -73.54
N VAL A 338 -15.49 -58.74 -74.38
CA VAL A 338 -15.92 -60.10 -74.69
C VAL A 338 -15.07 -60.61 -75.86
N TRP A 339 -14.85 -61.93 -75.87
CA TRP A 339 -14.19 -62.81 -76.85
C TRP A 339 -12.71 -63.06 -76.62
#